data_AF-A0AAU1GIJ5-F1
#
_entry.id   AF-A0AAU1GIJ5-F1
#
_cell.length_a   1.000
_cell.length_b   1.000
_cell.length_c   1.000
_cell.angle_alpha   90.00
_cell.angle_beta   90.00
_cell.angle_gamma   90.00
#
_symmetry.space_group_name_H-M   'P 1'
#
loop_
_entity.id
_entity.type
_entity.pdbx_description
1 polymer ?
#
loop_
_entity_poly.entity_id
_entity_poly.type
_entity_poly.pdbx_seq_one_letter_code
_entity_poly.pdbx_strand_id
1 'polypeptide(L)'
;MGISGFKPSFLVGVEAIRQAHGSRLAMLAGRRLTGFALVRFAEDGDWFADCPVVLDFDGIQVEVCHWKFDELSIAQDTIDTSATIAGWESSELTPQWSHSDERLEPFVGQKLREVTLLEWRPAERDLAAGTVAVEFVFASDCLRIVNGMDENRLEVGAAQPDYVRHRLGR
;
A
#
# COMPACT_ATOMS: atom_id res chain seq x y z
N MET A 1 -5.35 7.75 -14.77
CA MET A 1 -6.17 7.22 -13.64
C MET A 1 -7.21 8.21 -13.10
N GLY A 2 -7.18 9.52 -13.41
CA GLY A 2 -8.27 10.40 -12.98
C GLY A 2 -8.42 10.64 -11.45
N ILE A 3 -7.49 10.11 -10.66
CA ILE A 3 -7.45 10.28 -9.21
C ILE A 3 -6.87 11.66 -8.88
N SER A 4 -7.62 12.46 -8.14
CA SER A 4 -7.17 13.77 -7.68
C SER A 4 -5.96 13.64 -6.76
N GLY A 5 -4.91 14.43 -7.03
CA GLY A 5 -3.70 14.47 -6.22
C GLY A 5 -2.69 13.34 -6.46
N PHE A 6 -3.10 12.25 -7.12
CA PHE A 6 -2.20 11.14 -7.41
C PHE A 6 -1.12 11.53 -8.43
N LYS A 7 0.11 11.69 -7.93
CA LYS A 7 1.33 12.00 -8.68
C LYS A 7 2.45 11.08 -8.22
N PRO A 8 2.52 9.84 -8.73
CA PRO A 8 3.44 8.85 -8.21
C PRO A 8 4.89 9.25 -8.49
N SER A 9 5.73 9.07 -7.47
CA SER A 9 7.19 9.01 -7.60
C SER A 9 7.61 7.58 -7.34
N PHE A 10 8.08 6.90 -8.37
CA PHE A 10 8.45 5.49 -8.33
C PHE A 10 9.92 5.31 -7.93
N LEU A 11 10.16 4.45 -6.95
CA LEU A 11 11.49 4.09 -6.45
C LEU A 11 11.67 2.57 -6.51
N VAL A 12 12.92 2.14 -6.66
CA VAL A 12 13.30 0.72 -6.71
C VAL A 12 14.26 0.41 -5.57
N GLY A 13 13.99 -0.69 -4.87
CA GLY A 13 14.85 -1.24 -3.83
C GLY A 13 14.73 -0.55 -2.46
N VAL A 14 15.04 -1.33 -1.42
CA VAL A 14 14.81 -0.96 -0.02
C VAL A 14 15.51 0.34 0.37
N GLU A 15 16.76 0.54 -0.06
CA GLU A 15 17.55 1.68 0.40
C GLU A 15 17.02 3.01 -0.14
N ALA A 16 16.60 3.05 -1.42
CA ALA A 16 15.99 4.24 -2.01
C ALA A 16 14.66 4.58 -1.30
N ILE A 17 13.81 3.58 -1.09
CA ILE A 17 12.51 3.75 -0.42
C ILE A 17 12.70 4.18 1.03
N ARG A 18 13.63 3.55 1.76
CA ARG A 18 13.95 3.90 3.15
C ARG A 18 14.50 5.31 3.27
N GLN A 19 15.40 5.72 2.37
CA GLN A 19 15.96 7.07 2.37
C GLN A 19 14.88 8.13 2.12
N ALA A 20 13.96 7.88 1.18
CA ALA A 20 12.93 8.84 0.82
C ALA A 20 11.77 8.88 1.84
N HIS A 21 11.34 7.74 2.38
CA HIS A 21 10.08 7.62 3.11
C HIS A 21 10.23 7.08 4.54
N GLY A 22 11.38 6.51 4.92
CA GLY A 22 11.51 5.76 6.16
C GLY A 22 11.20 6.55 7.42
N SER A 23 11.63 7.81 7.51
CA SER A 23 11.30 8.68 8.64
C SER A 23 9.79 8.92 8.77
N ARG A 24 9.11 9.22 7.66
CA ARG A 24 7.66 9.48 7.65
C ARG A 24 6.85 8.22 8.00
N LEU A 25 7.23 7.09 7.42
CA LEU A 25 6.60 5.80 7.72
C LEU A 25 6.84 5.39 9.19
N ALA A 26 8.02 5.64 9.76
CA ALA A 26 8.30 5.36 11.17
C ALA A 26 7.46 6.22 12.12
N MET A 27 7.11 7.45 11.74
CA MET A 27 6.27 8.36 12.54
C MET A 27 4.80 7.90 12.65
N LEU A 28 4.39 6.89 11.89
CA LEU A 28 3.05 6.30 11.99
C LEU A 28 2.90 5.39 13.21
N ALA A 29 4.02 4.90 13.76
CA ALA A 29 4.01 4.05 14.94
C ALA A 29 3.27 4.73 16.11
N GLY A 30 2.37 4.00 16.74
CA GLY A 30 1.50 4.47 17.83
C GLY A 30 0.17 5.08 17.39
N ARG A 31 0.01 5.42 16.10
CA ARG A 31 -1.25 5.93 15.52
C ARG A 31 -2.22 4.80 15.23
N ARG A 32 -3.51 5.12 15.21
CA ARG A 32 -4.58 4.18 14.92
C ARG A 32 -4.93 4.20 13.44
N LEU A 33 -5.11 3.04 12.82
CA LEU A 33 -5.74 3.00 11.49
C LEU A 33 -7.20 3.44 11.65
N THR A 34 -7.56 4.59 11.11
CA THR A 34 -8.88 5.23 11.25
C THR A 34 -9.73 5.05 10.01
N GLY A 35 -9.11 4.81 8.85
CA GLY A 35 -9.82 4.52 7.62
C GLY A 35 -8.89 3.96 6.54
N PHE A 36 -9.48 3.59 5.42
CA PHE A 36 -8.77 3.20 4.21
C PHE A 36 -9.66 3.48 3.00
N ALA A 37 -9.07 3.52 1.81
CA ALA A 37 -9.81 3.59 0.55
C ALA A 37 -9.12 2.76 -0.53
N LEU A 38 -9.91 2.02 -1.28
CA LEU A 38 -9.50 1.27 -2.48
C LEU A 38 -10.35 1.74 -3.66
N VAL A 39 -9.80 1.70 -4.88
CA VAL A 39 -10.60 1.93 -6.09
C VAL A 39 -11.29 0.63 -6.48
N ARG A 40 -12.62 0.65 -6.54
CA ARG A 40 -13.43 -0.47 -7.05
C ARG A 40 -14.26 -0.02 -8.23
N PHE A 41 -14.70 -0.96 -9.07
CA PHE A 41 -15.69 -0.65 -10.10
C PHE A 41 -17.11 -0.69 -9.52
N ALA A 42 -17.97 0.23 -9.97
CA ALA A 42 -19.34 0.32 -9.48
C ALA A 42 -20.24 -0.82 -9.98
N GLU A 43 -19.84 -1.44 -11.09
CA GLU A 43 -20.61 -2.44 -11.81
C GLU A 43 -20.60 -3.81 -11.12
N ASP A 44 -19.42 -4.28 -10.72
CA ASP A 44 -19.20 -5.60 -10.13
C ASP A 44 -18.63 -5.53 -8.71
N GLY A 45 -18.16 -4.36 -8.27
CA GLY A 45 -17.50 -4.19 -6.99
C GLY A 45 -16.06 -4.69 -7.00
N ASP A 46 -15.50 -5.09 -8.14
CA ASP A 46 -14.14 -5.62 -8.21
C ASP A 46 -13.11 -4.56 -7.85
N TRP A 47 -12.07 -4.98 -7.14
CA TRP A 47 -10.95 -4.12 -6.76
C TRP A 47 -10.03 -3.91 -7.95
N PHE A 48 -9.81 -2.65 -8.31
CA PHE A 48 -8.86 -2.29 -9.34
C PHE A 48 -7.47 -2.06 -8.73
N ALA A 49 -6.67 -3.11 -8.75
CA ALA A 49 -5.41 -3.23 -8.03
C ALA A 49 -4.26 -2.36 -8.59
N ASP A 50 -4.37 -1.83 -9.80
CA ASP A 50 -3.44 -0.84 -10.36
C ASP A 50 -3.51 0.52 -9.64
N CYS A 51 -4.62 0.81 -8.95
CA CYS A 51 -4.76 2.05 -8.20
C CYS A 51 -4.11 1.98 -6.82
N PRO A 52 -3.69 3.13 -6.26
CA PRO A 52 -3.08 3.17 -4.94
C PRO A 52 -4.00 2.62 -3.85
N VAL A 53 -3.41 1.90 -2.91
CA VAL A 53 -4.02 1.58 -1.62
C VAL A 53 -3.81 2.77 -0.70
N VAL A 54 -4.90 3.30 -0.15
CA VAL A 54 -4.86 4.46 0.75
C VAL A 54 -5.21 4.01 2.17
N LEU A 55 -4.34 4.31 3.14
CA LEU A 55 -4.53 4.01 4.56
C LEU A 55 -4.46 5.31 5.38
N ASP A 56 -5.44 5.56 6.25
CA ASP A 56 -5.49 6.74 7.11
C ASP A 56 -5.16 6.37 8.56
N PHE A 57 -4.14 7.02 9.12
CA PHE A 57 -3.65 6.80 10.49
C PHE A 57 -3.81 8.05 11.35
N ASP A 58 -4.93 8.17 12.07
CA ASP A 58 -5.31 9.34 12.86
C ASP A 58 -5.16 10.65 12.06
N GLY A 59 -5.69 10.67 10.83
CA GLY A 59 -5.64 11.82 9.92
C GLY A 59 -4.31 11.99 9.17
N ILE A 60 -3.39 11.02 9.25
CA ILE A 60 -2.22 10.95 8.36
C ILE A 60 -2.45 9.85 7.34
N GLN A 61 -2.60 10.25 6.09
CA GLN A 61 -2.84 9.35 4.97
C GLN A 61 -1.52 8.83 4.38
N VAL A 62 -1.44 7.53 4.14
CA VAL A 62 -0.34 6.87 3.42
C VAL A 62 -0.89 6.22 2.17
N GLU A 63 -0.24 6.47 1.05
CA GLU A 63 -0.69 6.04 -0.28
C GLU A 63 0.39 5.14 -0.86
N VAL A 64 0.07 3.87 -1.09
CA VAL A 64 1.03 2.87 -1.58
C VAL A 64 0.57 2.36 -2.94
N CYS A 65 1.45 2.41 -3.93
CA CYS A 65 1.18 1.93 -5.28
C CYS A 65 2.40 1.20 -5.83
N HIS A 66 2.27 -0.11 -6.02
CA HIS A 66 3.17 -0.87 -6.87
C HIS A 66 2.88 -0.54 -8.34
N TRP A 67 3.93 -0.58 -9.15
CA TRP A 67 3.83 -0.38 -10.59
C TRP A 67 4.97 -1.11 -11.28
N LYS A 68 4.69 -1.73 -12.42
CA LYS A 68 5.66 -2.62 -13.08
C LYS A 68 6.28 -3.60 -12.07
N PHE A 69 7.40 -4.15 -12.46
CA PHE A 69 7.98 -5.31 -11.83
C PHE A 69 8.49 -5.05 -10.40
N ASP A 70 9.18 -3.93 -10.18
CA ASP A 70 9.88 -3.62 -8.93
C ASP A 70 9.77 -2.16 -8.46
N GLU A 71 8.91 -1.37 -9.12
CA GLU A 71 8.72 0.03 -8.77
C GLU A 71 7.63 0.17 -7.69
N LEU A 72 7.93 0.98 -6.67
CA LEU A 72 7.02 1.31 -5.60
C LEU A 72 6.92 2.83 -5.45
N SER A 73 5.70 3.33 -5.41
CA SER A 73 5.40 4.70 -5.00
C SER A 73 4.78 4.74 -3.61
N ILE A 74 5.32 5.62 -2.76
CA ILE A 74 4.76 5.95 -1.46
C ILE A 74 4.56 7.46 -1.38
N ALA A 75 3.33 7.89 -1.11
CA ALA A 75 2.99 9.28 -0.88
C ALA A 75 2.23 9.45 0.44
N GLN A 76 2.06 10.70 0.86
CA GLN A 76 1.39 11.05 2.10
C GLN A 76 0.53 12.30 1.90
N ASP A 77 -0.74 12.23 2.31
CA ASP A 77 -1.70 13.34 2.31
C ASP A 77 -1.85 14.06 0.93
N THR A 78 -1.79 13.32 -0.18
CA THR A 78 -1.92 13.88 -1.54
C THR A 78 -3.24 13.53 -2.21
N ILE A 79 -3.75 12.30 -2.05
CA ILE A 79 -4.97 11.82 -2.68
C ILE A 79 -6.19 12.29 -1.91
N ASP A 80 -7.17 12.87 -2.60
CA ASP A 80 -8.49 13.14 -2.04
C ASP A 80 -9.42 11.95 -2.32
N THR A 81 -9.65 11.13 -1.29
CA THR A 81 -10.54 9.95 -1.37
C THR A 81 -12.03 10.30 -1.31
N SER A 82 -12.37 11.56 -1.04
CA SER A 82 -13.75 12.05 -1.09
C SER A 82 -14.14 12.58 -2.48
N ALA A 83 -13.16 12.88 -3.32
CA ALA A 83 -13.38 13.35 -4.68
C ALA A 83 -13.78 12.19 -5.61
N THR A 84 -14.76 12.45 -6.48
CA THR A 84 -15.09 11.54 -7.59
C THR A 84 -13.86 11.35 -8.49
N ILE A 85 -13.60 10.10 -8.89
CA ILE A 85 -12.56 9.77 -9.87
C ILE A 85 -13.07 10.23 -11.24
N ALA A 86 -12.44 11.27 -11.79
CA ALA A 86 -12.87 11.93 -13.03
C ALA A 86 -11.79 11.84 -14.11
N GLY A 87 -12.18 11.71 -15.38
CA GLY A 87 -11.21 11.54 -16.47
C GLY A 87 -10.60 10.14 -16.53
N TRP A 88 -11.40 9.13 -16.17
CA TRP A 88 -11.08 7.73 -16.40
C TRP A 88 -11.10 7.43 -17.90
N GLU A 89 -10.07 6.75 -18.41
CA GLU A 89 -9.89 6.54 -19.85
C GLU A 89 -10.70 5.34 -20.37
N SER A 90 -11.04 4.38 -19.52
CA SER A 90 -11.91 3.26 -19.90
C SER A 90 -13.38 3.66 -19.78
N SER A 91 -14.17 3.38 -20.81
CA SER A 91 -15.60 3.67 -20.83
C SER A 91 -16.48 2.51 -20.34
N GLU A 92 -15.90 1.35 -20.07
CA GLU A 92 -16.66 0.13 -19.77
C GLU A 92 -16.97 -0.03 -18.28
N LEU A 93 -16.13 0.52 -17.40
CA LEU A 93 -16.24 0.38 -15.95
C LEU A 93 -16.07 1.73 -15.26
N THR A 94 -16.87 1.96 -14.22
CA THR A 94 -16.93 3.21 -13.47
C THR A 94 -16.11 3.08 -12.19
N PRO A 95 -14.92 3.70 -12.09
CA PRO A 95 -14.11 3.64 -10.88
C PRO A 95 -14.75 4.49 -9.77
N GLN A 96 -14.75 3.95 -8.54
CA GLN A 96 -15.20 4.66 -7.35
C GLN A 96 -14.33 4.29 -6.15
N TRP A 97 -14.22 5.22 -5.20
CA TRP A 97 -13.62 4.92 -3.90
C TRP A 97 -14.54 4.03 -3.09
N SER A 98 -13.99 2.96 -2.54
CA SER A 98 -14.61 2.09 -1.56
C SER A 98 -13.83 2.13 -0.25
N HIS A 99 -14.57 2.22 0.85
CA HIS A 99 -14.04 2.19 2.22
C HIS A 99 -14.38 0.87 2.94
N SER A 100 -14.65 -0.19 2.16
CA SER A 100 -14.92 -1.55 2.66
C SER A 100 -14.05 -2.56 1.92
N ASP A 101 -13.41 -3.42 2.71
CA ASP A 101 -12.60 -4.57 2.27
C ASP A 101 -12.39 -5.49 3.49
N GLU A 102 -12.80 -6.76 3.36
CA GLU A 102 -12.74 -7.74 4.45
C GLU A 102 -11.33 -7.96 5.02
N ARG A 103 -10.28 -7.67 4.23
CA ARG A 103 -8.89 -7.82 4.66
C ARG A 103 -8.41 -6.61 5.47
N LEU A 104 -9.01 -5.42 5.28
CA LEU A 104 -8.62 -4.17 5.93
C LEU A 104 -9.49 -3.84 7.14
N GLU A 105 -10.78 -4.17 7.09
CA GLU A 105 -11.74 -3.95 8.16
C GLU A 105 -11.27 -4.42 9.55
N PRO A 106 -10.63 -5.60 9.70
CA PRO A 106 -10.15 -6.05 11.01
C PRO A 106 -9.13 -5.11 11.65
N PHE A 107 -8.35 -4.36 10.86
CA PHE A 107 -7.30 -3.47 11.35
C PHE A 107 -7.82 -2.09 11.74
N VAL A 108 -9.01 -1.70 11.27
CA VAL A 108 -9.59 -0.40 11.60
C VAL A 108 -9.82 -0.31 13.10
N GLY A 109 -9.40 0.81 13.68
CA GLY A 109 -9.42 1.02 15.10
C GLY A 109 -8.22 0.42 15.85
N GLN A 110 -7.28 -0.27 15.20
CA GLN A 110 -6.08 -0.78 15.87
C GLN A 110 -4.91 0.21 15.82
N LYS A 111 -4.09 0.22 16.87
CA LYS A 111 -2.84 0.99 16.88
C LYS A 111 -1.76 0.24 16.09
N LEU A 112 -1.15 0.96 15.16
CA LEU A 112 0.03 0.53 14.45
C LEU A 112 1.22 0.48 15.42
N ARG A 113 1.92 -0.65 15.45
CA ARG A 113 3.12 -0.84 16.27
C ARG A 113 4.37 -0.39 15.54
N GLU A 114 4.50 -0.81 14.29
CA GLU A 114 5.62 -0.44 13.43
C GLU A 114 5.23 -0.52 11.96
N VAL A 115 5.98 0.19 11.12
CA VAL A 115 6.03 -0.04 9.67
C VAL A 115 7.39 -0.62 9.35
N THR A 116 7.42 -1.64 8.49
CA THR A 116 8.64 -2.31 8.05
C THR A 116 8.64 -2.43 6.53
N LEU A 117 9.82 -2.32 5.90
CA LEU A 117 9.99 -2.68 4.50
C LEU A 117 10.40 -4.15 4.43
N LEU A 118 9.77 -4.93 3.56
CA LEU A 118 10.13 -6.33 3.32
C LEU A 118 10.75 -6.45 1.94
N GLU A 119 11.91 -7.08 1.83
CA GLU A 119 12.54 -7.38 0.55
C GLU A 119 12.33 -8.87 0.21
N TRP A 120 11.81 -9.15 -0.98
CA TRP A 120 11.67 -10.53 -1.45
C TRP A 120 13.05 -11.12 -1.80
N ARG A 121 13.48 -12.13 -1.06
CA ARG A 121 14.78 -12.80 -1.25
C ARG A 121 14.64 -14.32 -1.23
N PRO A 122 14.06 -14.91 -2.29
CA PRO A 122 13.88 -16.35 -2.39
C PRO A 122 15.21 -17.06 -2.55
N ALA A 123 15.27 -18.31 -2.08
CA ALA A 123 16.46 -19.16 -2.19
C ALA A 123 16.75 -19.59 -3.65
N GLU A 124 15.71 -19.74 -4.46
CA GLU A 124 15.80 -20.11 -5.87
C GLU A 124 15.74 -18.88 -6.78
N ARG A 125 16.07 -19.06 -8.07
CA ARG A 125 16.00 -17.98 -9.05
C ARG A 125 14.54 -17.57 -9.26
N ASP A 126 14.20 -16.42 -8.72
CA ASP A 126 12.94 -15.73 -8.95
C ASP A 126 13.22 -14.41 -9.66
N LEU A 127 12.35 -14.06 -10.60
CA LEU A 127 12.42 -12.75 -11.23
C LEU A 127 12.14 -11.68 -10.18
N ALA A 128 11.22 -11.89 -9.24
CA ALA A 128 10.72 -10.88 -8.30
C ALA A 128 11.72 -10.54 -7.18
N ALA A 129 12.90 -11.17 -7.19
CA ALA A 129 13.91 -10.94 -6.18
C ALA A 129 14.30 -9.45 -6.10
N GLY A 130 14.28 -8.90 -4.89
CA GLY A 130 14.55 -7.48 -4.63
C GLY A 130 13.32 -6.58 -4.63
N THR A 131 12.14 -7.09 -5.03
CA THR A 131 10.87 -6.34 -4.88
C THR A 131 10.63 -6.02 -3.41
N VAL A 132 10.06 -4.84 -3.16
CA VAL A 132 9.86 -4.32 -1.81
C VAL A 132 8.38 -4.29 -1.49
N ALA A 133 7.97 -4.84 -0.36
CA ALA A 133 6.63 -4.66 0.19
C ALA A 133 6.64 -3.72 1.40
N VAL A 134 5.49 -3.10 1.68
CA VAL A 134 5.27 -2.30 2.88
C VAL A 134 4.44 -3.12 3.86
N GLU A 135 4.97 -3.35 5.05
CA GLU A 135 4.27 -4.06 6.13
C GLU A 135 3.87 -3.09 7.24
N PHE A 136 2.61 -3.19 7.64
CA PHE A 136 1.99 -2.50 8.76
C PHE A 136 1.70 -3.51 9.86
N VAL A 137 2.43 -3.40 10.98
CA VAL A 137 2.32 -4.36 12.09
C VAL A 137 1.35 -3.81 13.13
N PHE A 138 0.30 -4.56 13.44
CA PHE A 138 -0.67 -4.24 14.48
C PHE A 138 -0.54 -5.19 15.67
N ALA A 139 -1.43 -5.04 16.66
CA ALA A 139 -1.42 -5.91 17.83
C ALA A 139 -1.99 -7.30 17.55
N SER A 140 -2.99 -7.38 16.67
CA SER A 140 -3.65 -8.62 16.28
C SER A 140 -2.87 -9.37 15.19
N ASP A 141 -2.39 -8.65 14.18
CA ASP A 141 -1.77 -9.24 12.99
C ASP A 141 -0.96 -8.21 12.18
N CYS A 142 -0.42 -8.63 11.04
CA CYS A 142 0.26 -7.79 10.05
C CYS A 142 -0.58 -7.65 8.77
N LEU A 143 -0.58 -6.45 8.21
CA LEU A 143 -1.07 -6.14 6.86
C LEU A 143 0.12 -5.83 5.96
N ARG A 144 0.17 -6.40 4.76
CA ARG A 144 1.23 -6.18 3.78
C ARG A 144 0.64 -5.74 2.45
N ILE A 145 1.23 -4.71 1.85
CA ILE A 145 0.95 -4.28 0.48
C ILE A 145 2.16 -4.70 -0.36
N VAL A 146 1.97 -5.77 -1.13
CA VAL A 146 3.01 -6.43 -1.93
C VAL A 146 2.79 -6.17 -3.42
N ASN A 147 3.85 -6.33 -4.22
CA ASN A 147 3.71 -6.39 -5.68
C ASN A 147 3.10 -7.75 -6.07
N GLY A 148 1.97 -7.70 -6.76
CA GLY A 148 1.17 -8.84 -7.19
C GLY A 148 1.30 -9.19 -8.67
N MET A 149 2.46 -8.93 -9.29
CA MET A 149 2.70 -8.88 -10.75
C MET A 149 2.23 -7.55 -11.36
N ASP A 150 2.95 -6.48 -11.03
CA ASP A 150 2.74 -5.10 -11.51
C ASP A 150 1.54 -4.36 -10.89
N GLU A 151 0.73 -5.06 -10.10
CA GLU A 151 -0.43 -4.53 -9.37
C GLU A 151 -0.24 -4.60 -7.84
N ASN A 152 -1.06 -3.88 -7.09
CA ASN A 152 -1.08 -3.99 -5.62
C ASN A 152 -1.76 -5.29 -5.18
N ARG A 153 -1.20 -5.95 -4.16
CA ARG A 153 -1.86 -7.08 -3.48
C ARG A 153 -1.84 -6.88 -1.98
N LEU A 154 -2.97 -7.15 -1.34
CA LEU A 154 -3.10 -7.16 0.12
C LEU A 154 -2.86 -8.57 0.64
N GLU A 155 -1.94 -8.71 1.57
CA GLU A 155 -1.71 -9.94 2.32
C GLU A 155 -1.84 -9.69 3.82
N VAL A 156 -2.50 -10.60 4.52
CA VAL A 156 -2.71 -10.56 5.97
C VAL A 156 -2.04 -11.78 6.60
N GLY A 157 -1.50 -11.63 7.80
CA GLY A 157 -0.82 -12.72 8.49
C GLY A 157 0.70 -12.62 8.42
N ALA A 158 1.35 -13.69 8.89
CA ALA A 158 2.80 -13.83 8.87
C ALA A 158 3.36 -13.69 7.45
N ALA A 159 4.46 -12.96 7.31
CA ALA A 159 5.20 -12.89 6.06
C ALA A 159 5.77 -14.25 5.68
N GLN A 160 5.87 -14.51 4.38
CA GLN A 160 6.55 -15.69 3.87
C GLN A 160 8.03 -15.69 4.32
N PRO A 161 8.65 -16.86 4.56
CA PRO A 161 10.01 -16.95 5.08
C PRO A 161 11.09 -16.27 4.23
N ASP A 162 10.83 -16.12 2.93
CA ASP A 162 11.75 -15.52 1.96
C ASP A 162 11.79 -13.98 2.03
N TYR A 163 10.89 -13.36 2.80
CA TYR A 163 10.96 -11.91 3.06
C TYR A 163 12.01 -11.58 4.11
N VAL A 164 12.96 -10.71 3.75
CA VAL A 164 13.88 -10.09 4.71
C VAL A 164 13.28 -8.78 5.21
N ARG A 165 13.24 -8.60 6.53
CA ARG A 165 12.71 -7.40 7.20
C ARG A 165 13.77 -6.30 7.29
N HIS A 166 13.39 -5.09 6.90
CA HIS A 166 14.21 -3.89 6.98
C HIS A 166 13.51 -2.82 7.83
N ARG A 167 14.02 -2.59 9.05
CA ARG A 167 13.49 -1.59 9.96
C ARG A 167 13.73 -0.18 9.46
N LEU A 168 12.78 0.73 9.69
CA LEU A 168 12.86 2.11 9.21
C LEU A 168 13.74 3.04 10.08
N GLY A 169 14.05 2.64 11.32
CA GLY A 169 14.99 3.32 12.21
C GLY A 169 16.42 2.77 12.12
N ARG A 170 17.41 3.55 12.58
CA ARG A 170 18.77 3.05 12.83
C ARG A 170 18.81 2.10 14.01
#